data_AF-A0A957FHU9-F1
#
_entry.id   AF-A0A957FHU9-F1
#
_cell.length_a   1.000
_cell.length_b   1.000
_cell.length_c   1.000
_cell.angle_alpha   90.00
_cell.angle_beta   90.00
_cell.angle_gamma   90.00
#
_symmetry.space_group_name_H-M   'P 1'
#
loop_
_entity.id
_entity.type
_entity.pdbx_description
1 polymer ?
#
loop_
_entity_poly.entity_id
_entity_poly.type
_entity_poly.pdbx_seq_one_letter_code
_entity_poly.pdbx_strand_id
1 'polypeptide(L)' 'IDLLNHMLNADHVHHADETIEAVIDINVPVVRPNTPLETLMPMLSHHHAVIIAAEDYVQGILTKIDILDFLASQM' A
#
# COMPACT_ATOMS: atom_id res chain seq x y z
N ILE A 1 2.30 6.73 -5.33
CA ILE A 1 1.13 7.09 -6.19
C ILE A 1 1.50 6.73 -7.64
N ASP A 2 2.29 5.66 -7.81
CA ASP A 2 3.30 5.74 -8.88
C ASP A 2 2.74 5.25 -10.21
N LEU A 3 1.84 4.27 -10.19
CA LEU A 3 1.09 3.87 -11.38
C LEU A 3 0.14 4.97 -11.88
N LEU A 4 -0.61 5.63 -10.98
CA LEU A 4 -1.54 6.69 -11.41
C LEU A 4 -0.78 7.91 -11.93
N ASN A 5 0.33 8.28 -11.28
CA ASN A 5 1.21 9.33 -11.78
C ASN A 5 1.87 8.94 -13.10
N HIS A 6 2.30 7.69 -13.26
CA HIS A 6 2.79 7.16 -14.53
C HIS A 6 1.74 7.31 -15.62
N MET A 7 0.50 6.90 -15.37
CA MET A 7 -0.59 6.97 -16.35
C MET A 7 -1.03 8.39 -16.73
N LEU A 8 -0.88 9.37 -15.83
CA LEU A 8 -1.40 10.72 -16.03
C LEU A 8 -0.31 11.74 -16.38
N ASN A 9 0.92 11.52 -15.95
CA ASN A 9 2.01 12.49 -16.00
C ASN A 9 3.29 11.91 -16.63
N ALA A 10 3.21 10.78 -17.33
CA ALA A 10 4.36 10.25 -18.07
C ALA A 10 4.87 11.27 -19.10
N ASP A 11 6.19 11.30 -19.24
CA ASP A 11 6.94 12.07 -20.24
C ASP A 11 7.14 11.30 -21.56
N HIS A 12 6.53 10.11 -21.67
CA HIS A 12 6.59 9.21 -22.81
C HIS A 12 5.18 8.76 -23.24
N VAL A 13 5.08 8.17 -24.43
CA VAL A 13 3.86 7.51 -24.90
C VAL A 13 3.83 6.10 -24.32
N HIS A 14 2.71 5.71 -23.71
CA HIS A 14 2.59 4.36 -23.15
C HIS A 14 2.63 3.29 -24.24
N HIS A 15 3.44 2.25 -23.99
CA HIS A 15 3.54 1.10 -24.88
C HIS A 15 3.15 -0.21 -24.17
N ALA A 16 2.67 -1.19 -24.95
CA ALA A 16 2.15 -2.45 -24.42
C ALA A 16 3.23 -3.40 -23.86
N ASP A 17 4.49 -3.07 -24.08
CA ASP A 17 5.68 -3.76 -23.57
C ASP A 17 6.16 -3.22 -22.21
N GLU A 18 5.57 -2.13 -21.71
CA GLU A 18 5.79 -1.67 -20.34
C GLU A 18 5.37 -2.74 -19.34
N THR A 19 6.29 -3.13 -18.46
CA THR A 19 6.03 -4.14 -17.43
C THR A 19 5.53 -3.49 -16.15
N ILE A 20 4.62 -4.17 -15.45
CA ILE A 20 4.17 -3.72 -14.12
C ILE A 20 5.36 -3.57 -13.16
N GLU A 21 6.32 -4.49 -13.23
CA GLU A 21 7.55 -4.47 -12.43
C GLU A 21 8.35 -3.16 -12.59
N ALA A 22 8.38 -2.58 -13.78
CA ALA A 22 9.10 -1.32 -14.03
C ALA A 22 8.37 -0.07 -13.48
N VAL A 23 7.08 -0.19 -13.13
CA VAL A 23 6.22 0.94 -12.77
C VAL A 23 5.84 0.95 -11.28
N ILE A 24 5.80 -0.22 -10.64
CA ILE A 24 5.39 -0.33 -9.22
C ILE A 24 6.53 0.05 -8.27
N ASP A 25 6.15 0.56 -7.10
CA ASP A 25 7.06 0.63 -5.95
C ASP A 25 7.04 -0.71 -5.20
N ILE A 26 8.19 -1.38 -5.13
CA ILE A 26 8.38 -2.63 -4.37
C ILE A 26 8.67 -2.39 -2.89
N ASN A 27 8.98 -1.14 -2.49
CA ASN A 27 9.29 -0.76 -1.10
C ASN A 27 8.02 -0.43 -0.31
N VAL A 28 7.02 -1.30 -0.41
CA VAL A 28 5.79 -1.18 0.37
C VAL A 28 5.95 -1.88 1.72
N PRO A 29 5.44 -1.30 2.82
CA PRO A 29 5.48 -1.95 4.12
C PRO A 29 4.64 -3.23 4.10
N VAL A 30 5.27 -4.36 4.42
CA VAL A 30 4.64 -5.66 4.56
C VAL A 30 4.75 -6.10 6.03
N VAL A 31 3.62 -6.45 6.63
CA VAL A 31 3.53 -6.82 8.05
C VAL A 31 2.81 -8.15 8.23
N ARG A 32 3.03 -8.80 9.37
CA ARG A 32 2.31 -10.03 9.73
C ARG A 32 0.94 -9.71 10.32
N PRO A 33 -0.05 -10.63 10.22
CA PRO A 33 -1.40 -10.40 10.74
C PRO A 33 -1.48 -10.08 12.25
N ASN A 34 -0.49 -10.54 13.01
CA ASN A 34 -0.39 -10.31 14.46
C ASN A 34 0.44 -9.07 14.83
N THR A 35 0.79 -8.23 13.86
CA THR A 35 1.54 -6.99 14.11
C THR A 35 0.65 -6.01 14.88
N PRO A 36 1.12 -5.44 16.02
CA PRO A 36 0.33 -4.48 16.78
C PRO A 36 -0.03 -3.24 15.97
N LEU A 37 -1.27 -2.76 16.09
CA LEU A 37 -1.78 -1.60 15.36
C LEU A 37 -0.92 -0.35 15.60
N GLU A 38 -0.42 -0.14 16.81
CA GLU A 38 0.46 0.97 17.17
C GLU A 38 1.75 1.00 16.34
N THR A 39 2.25 -0.16 15.90
CA THR A 39 3.42 -0.27 15.02
C THR A 39 3.10 0.10 13.57
N LEU A 40 1.83 0.00 13.16
CA LEU A 40 1.36 0.33 11.81
C LEU A 40 1.08 1.82 11.63
N MET A 41 0.71 2.53 12.69
CA MET A 41 0.35 3.97 12.65
C MET A 41 1.46 4.87 12.06
N PRO A 42 2.74 4.72 12.45
CA PRO A 42 3.82 5.53 11.85
C PRO A 42 4.09 5.15 10.39
N MET A 43 3.92 3.87 10.02
CA MET A 43 4.11 3.40 8.64
C MET A 43 3.06 4.00 7.70
N LEU A 44 1.81 3.98 8.14
CA LEU A 44 0.72 4.60 7.39
C LEU A 44 0.87 6.11 7.31
N SER A 45 1.57 6.78 8.23
CA SER A 45 1.83 8.23 8.07
C SER A 45 2.58 8.54 6.76
N HIS A 46 3.48 7.65 6.34
CA HIS A 46 4.34 7.80 5.16
C HIS A 46 3.85 7.03 3.93
N HIS A 47 3.08 5.96 4.12
CA HIS A 47 2.55 5.12 3.04
C HIS A 47 1.01 5.16 2.99
N HIS A 48 0.42 4.99 1.81
CA HIS A 48 -1.03 5.00 1.66
C HIS A 48 -1.71 3.72 2.18
N ALA A 49 -0.98 2.61 2.18
CA ALA A 49 -1.46 1.31 2.62
C ALA A 49 -0.30 0.46 3.16
N VAL A 50 -0.65 -0.57 3.93
CA VAL A 50 0.25 -1.63 4.40
C VAL A 50 -0.29 -2.97 3.90
N ILE A 51 0.61 -3.82 3.39
CA ILE A 51 0.26 -5.18 2.98
C ILE A 51 0.31 -6.10 4.21
N ILE A 52 -0.73 -6.89 4.43
CA ILE A 52 -0.74 -7.94 5.44
C ILE A 52 -0.45 -9.26 4.73
N ALA A 53 0.65 -9.91 5.10
CA ALA A 53 1.06 -11.19 4.53
C ALA A 53 1.49 -12.18 5.63
N ALA A 54 1.23 -13.46 5.40
CA ALA A 54 1.80 -14.52 6.21
C ALA A 54 2.32 -15.62 5.28
N GLU A 55 3.47 -16.18 5.63
CA GLU A 55 4.22 -17.10 4.76
C GLU A 55 4.45 -16.42 3.40
N ASP A 56 4.07 -17.07 2.30
CA ASP A 56 4.22 -16.57 0.93
C ASP A 56 2.90 -16.02 0.33
N TYR A 57 1.89 -15.77 1.17
CA TYR A 57 0.57 -15.34 0.72
C TYR A 57 0.15 -13.98 1.30
N VAL A 58 -0.29 -13.10 0.41
CA VAL A 58 -0.98 -11.85 0.80
C VAL A 58 -2.36 -12.22 1.35
N GLN A 59 -2.63 -11.78 2.58
CA GLN A 59 -3.92 -11.99 3.24
C GLN A 59 -4.84 -10.78 3.13
N GLY A 60 -4.29 -9.59 2.94
CA GLY A 60 -5.08 -8.39 2.77
C GLY A 60 -4.25 -7.11 2.76
N ILE A 61 -4.96 -5.99 2.81
CA ILE A 61 -4.40 -4.65 2.88
C ILE A 61 -5.05 -3.90 4.04
N LEU A 62 -4.30 -2.98 4.64
CA LEU A 62 -4.82 -2.04 5.62
C LEU A 62 -4.52 -0.62 5.16
N THR A 63 -5.53 0.24 5.13
CA THR A 63 -5.42 1.63 4.69
C THR A 63 -5.64 2.60 5.83
N LYS A 64 -5.34 3.88 5.58
CA LYS A 64 -5.67 4.97 6.52
C LYS A 64 -7.16 5.05 6.84
N ILE A 65 -8.03 4.78 5.85
CA ILE A 65 -9.48 4.90 6.01
C ILE A 65 -9.97 3.85 7.01
N ASP A 66 -9.52 2.60 6.86
CA ASP A 66 -9.89 1.50 7.75
C ASP A 66 -9.54 1.80 9.22
N ILE A 67 -8.38 2.44 9.44
CA ILE A 67 -7.96 2.85 10.79
C ILE A 67 -8.83 3.97 11.33
N LEU A 68 -9.13 5.00 10.52
CA LEU A 68 -9.99 6.10 10.95
C LEU A 68 -11.39 5.59 11.30
N ASP A 69 -11.93 4.69 10.50
CA ASP A 69 -13.23 4.06 10.73
C ASP A 69 -13.22 3.22 12.02
N PHE A 70 -12.15 2.43 12.24
CA PHE A 70 -11.98 1.66 13.47
C PHE A 70 -11.92 2.58 14.71
N LEU A 71 -11.12 3.65 14.67
CA LEU A 71 -11.00 4.60 15.78
C LEU A 71 -12.32 5.33 16.03
N ALA A 72 -13.05 5.70 14.98
CA ALA A 72 -14.36 6.33 15.11
C ALA A 72 -15.41 5.39 15.73
N SER A 73 -15.34 4.10 15.45
CA SER A 73 -16.27 3.09 16.01
C SER A 73 -16.03 2.76 17.49
N GLN A 74 -14.86 3.11 18.03
CA GLN A 74 -14.47 2.90 19.43
C GLN A 74 -14.86 4.08 20.33
N MET A 75 -15.41 5.16 19.76
CA MET A 75 -15.89 6.35 20.48
C MET A 75 -17.38 6.28 20.82
#